data_AF-A0A6J0CVA4-F1
#
_entry.id   AF-A0A6J0CVA4-F1
#
_cell.length_a   1.000
_cell.length_b   1.000
_cell.length_c   1.000
_cell.angle_alpha   90.00
_cell.angle_beta   90.00
_cell.angle_gamma   90.00
#
_symmetry.space_group_name_H-M   'P 1'
#
loop_
_entity.id
_entity.type
_entity.pdbx_description
1 polymer ?
#
loop_
_entity_poly.entity_id
_entity_poly.type
_entity_poly.pdbx_seq_one_letter_code
_entity_poly.pdbx_strand_id
1 'polypeptide(L)'
;FGMLSLEFDYMCQYDYVEVRDGDNSDSPIIKRFCGNERPAPIRSTGSSLHVLFRSDGSKNFDGFHAVFEEITACSSSPCFHDGTCLLDATGSYKCACLAGYTGQRCEN
;
A
#
# COMPACT_ATOMS: atom_id res chain seq x y z
N PHE A 1 -0.54 1.46 -8.09
CA PHE A 1 -1.03 1.01 -9.41
C PHE A 1 0.08 1.09 -10.44
N GLY A 2 0.29 0.04 -11.24
CA GLY A 2 1.12 0.08 -12.45
C GLY A 2 0.31 0.38 -13.71
N MET A 3 -1.00 0.11 -13.70
CA MET A 3 -1.94 0.39 -14.80
C MET A 3 -3.37 0.56 -14.25
N LEU A 4 -4.16 1.44 -14.87
CA LEU A 4 -5.62 1.55 -14.70
C LEU A 4 -6.22 1.86 -16.08
N SER A 5 -7.17 1.06 -16.53
CA SER A 5 -7.89 1.19 -17.81
C SER A 5 -9.28 0.60 -17.61
N LEU A 6 -10.22 1.44 -17.17
CA LEU A 6 -11.61 1.09 -16.89
C LEU A 6 -12.54 2.10 -17.57
N GLU A 7 -13.84 1.78 -17.65
CA GLU A 7 -14.83 2.73 -18.13
C GLU A 7 -14.80 4.03 -17.30
N PHE A 8 -14.75 5.18 -17.96
CA PHE A 8 -14.77 6.47 -17.29
C PHE A 8 -16.20 6.94 -17.00
N ASP A 9 -16.44 7.32 -15.76
CA ASP A 9 -17.66 7.98 -15.29
C ASP A 9 -17.31 8.94 -14.15
N TYR A 10 -18.02 10.07 -14.03
CA TYR A 10 -17.74 11.08 -13.01
C TYR A 10 -17.92 10.57 -11.58
N MET A 11 -18.79 9.57 -11.38
CA MET A 11 -19.07 8.97 -10.07
C MET A 11 -18.56 7.52 -9.97
N CYS A 12 -17.85 7.02 -10.98
CA CYS A 12 -17.39 5.64 -11.11
C CYS A 12 -18.51 4.62 -10.83
N GLN A 13 -19.67 4.76 -11.48
CA GLN A 13 -20.83 3.88 -11.27
C GLN A 13 -20.86 2.61 -12.13
N TYR A 14 -20.14 2.62 -13.26
CA TYR A 14 -20.02 1.49 -14.18
C TYR A 14 -18.91 0.54 -13.69
N ASP A 15 -17.76 0.56 -14.35
CA ASP A 15 -16.56 -0.16 -13.93
C ASP A 15 -15.76 0.62 -12.90
N TYR A 16 -15.36 -0.04 -11.82
CA TYR A 16 -14.49 0.58 -10.83
C TYR A 16 -13.69 -0.43 -9.99
N VAL A 17 -12.55 0.06 -9.50
CA VAL A 17 -11.83 -0.54 -8.37
C VAL A 17 -12.13 0.28 -7.13
N GLU A 18 -12.65 -0.36 -6.09
CA GLU A 18 -12.89 0.23 -4.78
C GLU A 18 -11.84 -0.28 -3.80
N VAL A 19 -11.20 0.66 -3.09
CA VAL A 19 -10.22 0.35 -2.05
C VAL A 19 -10.81 0.75 -0.70
N ARG A 20 -10.83 -0.18 0.25
CA ARG A 20 -11.35 0.01 1.60
C ARG A 20 -10.25 -0.19 2.64
N ASP A 21 -10.34 0.56 3.73
CA ASP A 21 -9.41 0.56 4.84
C ASP A 21 -9.83 -0.44 5.92
N GLY A 22 -9.33 -1.67 5.80
CA GLY A 22 -9.74 -2.81 6.62
C GLY A 22 -9.71 -4.12 5.83
N ASP A 23 -10.22 -5.19 6.43
CA ASP A 23 -10.08 -6.56 5.93
C ASP A 23 -11.32 -7.09 5.17
N ASN A 24 -12.42 -6.34 5.16
CA ASN A 24 -13.71 -6.84 4.67
C ASN A 24 -14.55 -5.82 3.89
N SER A 25 -15.70 -6.26 3.39
CA SER A 25 -16.62 -5.46 2.58
C SER A 25 -17.32 -4.32 3.33
N ASP A 26 -17.38 -4.38 4.66
CA ASP A 26 -18.00 -3.35 5.51
C ASP A 26 -16.99 -2.28 5.95
N SER A 27 -15.70 -2.50 5.65
CA SER A 27 -14.62 -1.58 5.99
C SER A 27 -14.79 -0.22 5.27
N PRO A 28 -14.38 0.91 5.91
CA PRO A 28 -14.50 2.25 5.34
C PRO A 28 -13.91 2.36 3.93
N ILE A 29 -14.63 2.98 3.01
CA ILE A 29 -14.12 3.22 1.65
C ILE A 29 -13.07 4.33 1.70
N ILE A 30 -11.88 4.05 1.19
CA ILE A 30 -10.87 5.08 0.91
C ILE A 30 -11.27 5.83 -0.36
N LYS A 31 -11.43 5.10 -1.48
CA LYS A 31 -11.78 5.69 -2.77
C LYS A 31 -12.21 4.64 -3.80
N ARG A 32 -13.01 5.08 -4.78
CA ARG A 32 -13.28 4.37 -6.05
C ARG A 32 -12.46 4.98 -7.19
N PHE A 33 -11.96 4.12 -8.06
CA PHE A 33 -11.14 4.47 -9.21
C PHE A 33 -11.75 3.90 -10.48
N CYS A 34 -11.81 4.72 -11.51
CA CYS A 34 -12.28 4.36 -12.84
C CYS A 34 -11.55 5.23 -13.89
N GLY A 35 -11.80 5.00 -15.18
CA GLY A 35 -11.05 5.65 -16.25
C GLY A 35 -9.60 5.15 -16.35
N ASN A 36 -8.70 6.05 -16.75
CA ASN A 36 -7.30 5.73 -17.06
C ASN A 36 -6.27 6.52 -16.24
N GLU A 37 -6.71 7.33 -15.28
CA GLU A 37 -5.81 8.11 -14.44
C GLU A 37 -5.16 7.22 -13.37
N ARG A 38 -3.83 7.19 -13.34
CA ARG A 38 -3.08 6.40 -12.36
C ARG A 38 -3.25 6.99 -10.95
N PRO A 39 -3.79 6.24 -9.98
CA PRO A 39 -3.92 6.74 -8.61
C PRO A 39 -2.56 6.94 -7.94
N ALA A 40 -2.48 7.97 -7.09
CA ALA A 40 -1.40 8.11 -6.12
C ALA A 40 -1.34 6.88 -5.19
N PRO A 41 -0.17 6.57 -4.58
CA PRO A 41 -0.06 5.51 -3.60
C PRO A 41 -1.09 5.66 -2.47
N ILE A 42 -1.80 4.58 -2.17
CA ILE A 42 -2.82 4.52 -1.11
C ILE A 42 -2.18 3.86 0.10
N ARG A 43 -2.48 4.39 1.29
CA ARG A 43 -2.03 3.82 2.56
C ARG A 43 -3.25 3.50 3.41
N SER A 44 -3.29 2.27 3.93
CA SER A 44 -4.21 1.91 5.01
C SER A 44 -3.84 2.64 6.30
N THR A 45 -4.83 2.82 7.18
CA THR A 45 -4.56 3.22 8.57
C THR A 45 -4.15 2.01 9.43
N GLY A 46 -4.58 0.81 9.04
CA GLY A 46 -4.22 -0.46 9.67
C GLY A 46 -3.36 -1.38 8.80
N SER A 47 -3.37 -2.67 9.12
CA SER A 47 -2.60 -3.72 8.43
C SER A 47 -3.37 -4.42 7.29
N SER A 48 -4.53 -3.91 6.91
CA SER A 48 -5.39 -4.57 5.93
C SER A 48 -6.03 -3.57 4.98
N LEU A 49 -6.12 -3.96 3.71
CA LEU A 49 -6.90 -3.30 2.68
C LEU A 49 -7.80 -4.33 2.02
N HIS A 50 -9.04 -3.94 1.76
CA HIS A 50 -9.97 -4.74 0.98
C HIS A 50 -10.15 -4.08 -0.39
N VAL A 51 -9.78 -4.81 -1.45
CA VAL A 51 -9.85 -4.33 -2.83
C VAL A 51 -10.94 -5.08 -3.57
N LEU A 52 -11.94 -4.35 -4.03
CA LEU A 52 -13.07 -4.86 -4.80
C LEU A 52 -12.98 -4.35 -6.23
N PHE A 53 -13.10 -5.24 -7.21
CA PHE A 53 -13.33 -4.86 -8.60
C PHE A 53 -14.78 -5.15 -8.98
N ARG A 54 -15.46 -4.15 -9.57
CA ARG A 54 -16.80 -4.29 -10.15
C ARG A 54 -16.75 -3.85 -11.61
N SER A 55 -17.40 -4.62 -12.47
CA SER A 55 -17.62 -4.27 -13.87
C SER A 55 -19.09 -4.47 -14.25
N ASP A 56 -19.55 -3.73 -15.26
CA ASP A 56 -20.89 -3.91 -15.82
C ASP A 56 -20.90 -4.83 -17.06
N GLY A 57 -22.04 -4.92 -17.76
CA GLY A 57 -22.22 -5.80 -18.92
C GLY A 57 -21.78 -5.21 -20.26
N SER A 58 -21.15 -4.04 -20.28
CA SER A 58 -20.84 -3.25 -21.47
C SER A 58 -19.41 -2.70 -21.45
N LYS A 59 -18.90 -2.29 -22.62
CA LYS A 59 -17.57 -1.65 -22.84
C LYS A 59 -16.38 -2.30 -22.08
N ASN A 60 -15.68 -3.20 -22.75
CA ASN A 60 -14.49 -3.85 -22.18
C ASN A 60 -13.23 -2.96 -22.28
N PHE A 61 -12.39 -3.00 -21.24
CA PHE A 61 -11.08 -2.34 -21.18
C PHE A 61 -10.01 -3.28 -20.61
N ASP A 62 -8.75 -2.83 -20.59
CA ASP A 62 -7.59 -3.66 -20.18
C ASP A 62 -7.52 -3.94 -18.66
N GLY A 63 -8.39 -3.32 -17.86
CA GLY A 63 -8.49 -3.55 -16.42
C GLY A 63 -7.44 -2.77 -15.62
N PHE A 64 -6.90 -3.37 -14.57
CA PHE A 64 -5.95 -2.71 -13.67
C PHE A 64 -4.82 -3.63 -13.24
N HIS A 65 -3.68 -3.03 -12.95
CA HIS A 65 -2.56 -3.68 -12.29
C HIS A 65 -2.19 -2.89 -11.04
N ALA A 66 -2.26 -3.54 -9.88
CA ALA A 66 -1.88 -2.95 -8.60
C ALA A 66 -0.80 -3.80 -7.94
N VAL A 67 0.08 -3.12 -7.23
CA VAL A 67 1.11 -3.72 -6.37
C VAL A 67 0.86 -3.17 -4.98
N PHE A 68 1.11 -4.01 -3.97
CA PHE A 68 1.04 -3.63 -2.57
C PHE A 68 2.38 -3.99 -1.91
N GLU A 69 2.74 -3.22 -0.90
CA GLU A 69 3.89 -3.47 -0.05
C GLU A 69 3.52 -3.15 1.39
N GLU A 70 4.17 -3.84 2.33
CA GLU A 70 4.03 -3.53 3.74
C GLU A 70 4.98 -2.39 4.12
N ILE A 71 4.43 -1.33 4.73
CA ILE A 71 5.23 -0.22 5.23
C ILE A 71 5.46 -0.42 6.72
N THR A 72 6.69 -0.73 7.09
CA THR A 72 7.12 -0.97 8.47
C THR A 72 8.11 0.10 8.93
N ALA A 73 8.46 0.09 10.21
CA ALA A 73 9.51 0.96 10.74
C ALA A 73 10.90 0.71 10.11
N CYS A 74 11.12 -0.49 9.53
CA CYS A 74 12.34 -0.81 8.79
C CYS A 74 12.30 -0.37 7.32
N SER A 75 11.14 -0.02 6.75
CA SER A 75 11.01 0.35 5.33
C SER A 75 11.79 1.63 4.97
N SER A 76 12.13 2.47 5.96
CA SER A 76 12.98 3.66 5.77
C SER A 76 14.48 3.38 5.87
N SER A 77 14.89 2.13 6.06
CA SER A 77 16.28 1.71 6.32
C SER A 77 16.95 2.56 7.42
N PRO A 78 16.43 2.52 8.67
CA PRO A 78 16.84 3.47 9.71
C PRO A 78 18.24 3.22 10.29
N CYS A 79 18.80 2.03 10.13
CA CYS A 79 20.10 1.62 10.69
C CYS A 79 21.27 2.02 9.78
N PHE A 80 22.28 2.68 10.34
CA PHE A 80 23.50 3.11 9.66
C PHE A 80 24.56 2.00 9.63
N HIS A 81 25.60 2.24 8.81
CA HIS A 81 26.80 1.40 8.70
C HIS A 81 26.46 -0.09 8.49
N ASP A 82 25.54 -0.36 7.56
CA ASP A 82 25.05 -1.71 7.23
C ASP A 82 24.49 -2.50 8.42
N GLY A 83 24.01 -1.79 9.45
CA GLY A 83 23.31 -2.37 10.59
C GLY A 83 22.03 -3.08 10.17
N THR A 84 21.73 -4.20 10.82
CA THR A 84 20.52 -4.98 10.54
C THR A 84 19.32 -4.40 11.27
N CYS A 85 18.25 -4.06 10.53
CA CYS A 85 16.99 -3.62 11.11
C CYS A 85 16.13 -4.81 11.53
N LEU A 86 15.71 -4.83 12.80
CA LEU A 86 14.88 -5.87 13.38
C LEU A 86 13.57 -5.23 13.85
N LEU A 87 12.43 -5.77 13.42
CA LEU A 87 11.12 -5.36 13.93
C LEU A 87 10.91 -5.99 15.31
N ASP A 88 10.32 -5.22 16.22
CA ASP A 88 9.86 -5.73 17.51
C ASP A 88 8.37 -6.10 17.47
N ALA A 89 7.89 -6.72 18.54
CA ALA A 89 6.49 -7.16 18.66
C ALA A 89 5.48 -6.00 18.67
N THR A 90 5.93 -4.76 18.81
CA THR A 90 5.07 -3.57 18.79
C THR A 90 5.00 -2.91 17.41
N GLY A 91 5.74 -3.43 16.42
CA GLY A 91 5.86 -2.83 15.09
C GLY A 91 6.88 -1.70 15.00
N SER A 92 7.61 -1.43 16.09
CA SER A 92 8.76 -0.53 16.08
C SER A 92 10.01 -1.30 15.61
N TYR A 93 11.15 -0.60 15.53
CA TYR A 93 12.41 -1.18 15.07
C TYR A 93 13.51 -1.08 16.13
N LYS A 94 14.46 -1.99 16.02
CA LYS A 94 15.76 -1.98 16.70
C LYS A 94 16.87 -2.27 15.69
N CYS A 95 17.99 -1.59 15.83
CA CYS A 95 19.18 -1.87 15.02
C CYS A 95 20.11 -2.85 15.75
N ALA A 96 20.59 -3.86 15.02
CA ALA A 96 21.71 -4.69 15.41
C ALA A 96 22.95 -4.21 14.65
N CYS A 97 23.92 -3.68 15.39
CA CYS A 97 25.10 -3.04 14.82
C CYS A 97 26.21 -4.05 14.51
N LEU A 98 26.96 -3.76 13.44
CA LEU A 98 28.21 -4.46 13.15
C LEU A 98 29.28 -4.12 14.21
N ALA A 99 30.28 -4.99 14.34
CA ALA A 99 31.35 -4.82 15.34
C ALA A 99 32.08 -3.48 15.14
N GLY A 100 32.21 -2.72 16.22
CA GLY A 100 32.80 -1.37 16.19
C GLY A 100 31.77 -0.24 16.11
N TYR A 101 30.50 -0.54 15.83
CA TYR A 101 29.41 0.43 15.82
C TYR A 101 28.44 0.26 16.98
N THR A 102 27.85 1.37 17.41
CA THR A 102 27.03 1.55 18.61
C THR A 102 26.00 2.68 18.39
N GLY A 103 25.10 2.88 19.34
CA GLY A 103 23.99 3.84 19.22
C GLY A 103 22.67 3.18 18.83
N GLN A 104 21.58 3.94 18.87
CA GLN A 104 20.24 3.40 18.58
C GLN A 104 20.08 3.01 17.11
N ARG A 105 20.78 3.73 16.24
CA ARG A 105 20.77 3.56 14.79
C ARG A 105 22.13 3.10 14.27
N CYS A 106 23.05 2.64 15.12
CA CYS A 106 24.43 2.28 14.74
C CYS A 106 25.24 3.46 14.17
N GLU A 107 24.94 4.68 14.65
CA GLU A 107 25.53 5.93 14.18
C GLU A 107 26.95 6.20 14.69
N ASN A 108 27.39 5.54 15.77
CA ASN A 108 28.67 5.79 16.44
C ASN A 108 29.64 4.62 16.36
#